data_AF-A0A8J6T1H6-F1
#
_entry.id   AF-A0A8J6T1H6-F1
#
_cell.length_a   1.000
_cell.length_b   1.000
_cell.length_c   1.000
_cell.angle_alpha   90.00
_cell.angle_beta   90.00
_cell.angle_gamma   90.00
#
_symmetry.space_group_name_H-M   'P 1'
#
loop_
_entity.id
_entity.type
_entity.pdbx_description
1 polymer ?
#
loop_
_entity_poly.entity_id
_entity_poly.type
_entity_poly.pdbx_seq_one_letter_code
_entity_poly.pdbx_strand_id
1 'polypeptide(L)'
;MDSVRENAEATWKSMLTIEDAKHLVDRGILLTWKDFKTLRKSLGDEEVIDLVVYCAARLSERVESRLPAEILTESLLIIFANVQDENVLVAFLQEVLMQPNRASTCAILVELAITADVSDADKSEEIFAIAVALVCELGTMIRQMQVQDPEEFGSSGQKLLDHISTYLLSVSNSSDNCIRLSLLHYFGSLEKGKVHKVGFNRIMGRFGHTVLEHLFVLLFNKKTESVALQFLLENVPYILEADDHAQTILQETWKHYLLKKPERFALFVQALSNYIQAMPEEESRQCRRTFMQHLTLLIKKVAEVDHKELGRQLLSALAGFQQEPGFKEIVGRLAKDTTLRESFKSLVVKMVDASNSGNVVGDAEGFRSSKRGRRPSFQKSGKTRVIYQIKFLGQYDAAKAS
;
A
#
# COMPACT_ATOMS: atom_id res chain seq x y z
N MET A 1 33.12 -30.53 -40.70
CA MET A 1 33.80 -29.42 -39.99
C MET A 1 32.95 -28.15 -39.98
N ASP A 2 31.62 -28.27 -40.09
CA ASP A 2 30.70 -27.12 -40.17
C ASP A 2 29.87 -26.89 -38.90
N SER A 3 30.01 -27.72 -37.87
CA SER A 3 29.29 -27.58 -36.59
C SER A 3 29.99 -26.67 -35.56
N VAL A 4 31.13 -26.07 -35.93
CA VAL A 4 31.92 -25.20 -35.03
C VAL A 4 31.64 -23.70 -35.29
N ARG A 5 30.88 -23.37 -36.34
CA ARG A 5 30.54 -21.99 -36.71
C ARG A 5 29.19 -21.48 -36.18
N GLU A 6 28.37 -22.32 -35.54
CA GLU A 6 27.13 -21.89 -34.87
C GLU A 6 27.35 -21.28 -33.48
N ASN A 7 28.58 -21.32 -32.96
CA ASN A 7 28.97 -20.64 -31.72
C ASN A 7 29.30 -19.15 -31.95
N ALA A 8 28.43 -18.40 -32.61
CA ALA A 8 28.31 -17.00 -32.22
C ALA A 8 27.80 -17.06 -30.77
N GLU A 9 28.59 -16.58 -29.80
CA GLU A 9 28.18 -16.53 -28.40
C GLU A 9 26.78 -15.93 -28.36
N ALA A 10 25.78 -16.75 -28.00
CA ALA A 10 24.40 -16.26 -27.95
C ALA A 10 24.39 -15.14 -26.92
N THR A 11 23.99 -13.94 -27.32
CA THR A 11 23.94 -12.78 -26.43
C THR A 11 22.60 -12.10 -26.55
N TRP A 12 22.18 -11.41 -25.49
CA TRP A 12 21.01 -10.55 -25.51
C TRP A 12 21.11 -9.41 -26.55
N LYS A 13 22.33 -9.06 -26.99
CA LYS A 13 22.56 -8.00 -27.98
C LYS A 13 22.23 -8.42 -29.42
N SER A 14 22.28 -9.72 -29.71
CA SER A 14 21.97 -10.28 -31.03
C SER A 14 20.55 -10.84 -31.12
N MET A 15 19.75 -10.72 -30.04
CA MET A 15 18.40 -11.26 -29.95
C MET A 15 17.42 -10.45 -30.80
N LEU A 16 16.66 -11.14 -31.67
CA LEU A 16 15.69 -10.52 -32.57
C LEU A 16 14.26 -11.04 -32.37
N THR A 17 14.09 -12.24 -31.83
CA THR A 17 12.78 -12.89 -31.69
C THR A 17 12.55 -13.40 -30.27
N ILE A 18 11.30 -13.67 -29.93
CA ILE A 18 10.93 -14.30 -28.66
C ILE A 18 11.61 -15.68 -28.49
N GLU A 19 11.81 -16.42 -29.59
CA GLU A 19 12.45 -17.73 -29.55
C GLU A 19 13.95 -17.64 -29.24
N ASP A 20 14.62 -16.62 -29.77
CA ASP A 20 16.00 -16.31 -29.37
C ASP A 20 16.08 -15.97 -27.87
N ALA A 21 15.12 -15.19 -27.36
CA ALA A 21 15.06 -14.82 -25.95
C ALA A 21 14.86 -16.04 -25.04
N LYS A 22 13.93 -16.93 -25.39
CA LYS A 22 13.71 -18.21 -24.67
C LYS A 22 14.97 -19.09 -24.70
N HIS A 23 15.67 -19.14 -25.83
CA HIS A 23 16.93 -19.87 -25.93
C HIS A 23 18.04 -19.28 -25.03
N LEU A 24 18.13 -17.95 -24.90
CA LEU A 24 19.07 -17.30 -23.97
C LEU A 24 18.74 -17.62 -22.50
N VAL A 25 17.45 -17.64 -22.17
CA VAL A 25 16.94 -18.08 -20.85
C VAL A 25 17.34 -19.53 -20.59
N ASP A 26 17.14 -20.41 -21.55
CA ASP A 26 17.48 -21.83 -21.41
C ASP A 26 18.96 -22.05 -21.14
N ARG A 27 19.82 -21.28 -21.82
CA ARG A 27 21.27 -21.29 -21.64
C ARG A 27 21.76 -20.64 -20.33
N GLY A 28 20.86 -20.03 -19.56
CA GLY A 28 21.21 -19.34 -18.30
C GLY A 28 22.07 -18.11 -18.53
N ILE A 29 21.80 -17.35 -19.60
CA ILE A 29 22.53 -16.11 -19.88
C ILE A 29 21.83 -14.97 -19.13
N LEU A 30 22.53 -14.39 -18.16
CA LEU A 30 22.03 -13.27 -17.34
C LEU A 30 21.67 -12.07 -18.23
N LEU A 31 20.45 -11.57 -18.08
CA LEU A 31 20.03 -10.31 -18.69
C LEU A 31 20.58 -9.16 -17.86
N THR A 32 21.35 -8.26 -18.48
CA THR A 32 21.81 -7.02 -17.80
C THR A 32 20.88 -5.86 -18.10
N TRP A 33 20.93 -4.81 -17.28
CA TRP A 33 20.17 -3.58 -17.50
C TRP A 33 20.42 -2.96 -18.89
N LYS A 34 21.67 -3.03 -19.37
CA LYS A 34 22.03 -2.49 -20.70
C LYS A 34 21.39 -3.29 -21.83
N ASP A 35 21.32 -4.61 -21.66
CA ASP A 35 20.82 -5.52 -22.67
C ASP A 35 19.28 -5.50 -22.77
N PHE A 36 18.57 -5.10 -21.70
CA PHE A 36 17.12 -4.92 -21.74
C PHE A 36 16.67 -3.95 -22.85
N LYS A 37 17.48 -2.93 -23.18
CA LYS A 37 17.16 -2.00 -24.28
C LYS A 37 17.04 -2.70 -25.64
N THR A 38 17.81 -3.75 -25.87
CA THR A 38 17.72 -4.55 -27.09
C THR A 38 16.46 -5.40 -27.05
N LEU A 39 16.23 -6.09 -25.92
CA LEU A 39 15.01 -6.89 -25.70
C LEU A 39 13.75 -6.07 -25.97
N ARG A 40 13.66 -4.86 -25.42
CA ARG A 40 12.49 -3.99 -25.57
C ARG A 40 12.29 -3.42 -26.97
N LYS A 41 13.35 -3.35 -27.78
CA LYS A 41 13.24 -2.94 -29.19
C LYS A 41 12.77 -4.10 -30.08
N SER A 42 13.16 -5.31 -29.73
CA SER A 42 12.87 -6.51 -30.51
C SER A 42 11.50 -7.11 -30.17
N LEU A 43 11.08 -7.04 -28.89
CA LEU A 43 9.85 -7.67 -28.41
C LEU A 43 8.74 -6.65 -28.11
N GLY A 44 7.53 -6.94 -28.60
CA GLY A 44 6.29 -6.26 -28.23
C GLY A 44 5.80 -6.62 -26.83
N ASP A 45 4.72 -5.98 -26.36
CA ASP A 45 4.18 -6.20 -25.01
C ASP A 45 3.70 -7.64 -24.80
N GLU A 46 3.00 -8.23 -25.79
CA GLU A 46 2.54 -9.62 -25.73
C GLU A 46 3.71 -10.61 -25.67
N GLU A 47 4.78 -10.38 -26.44
CA GLU A 47 5.97 -11.24 -26.43
C GLU A 47 6.76 -11.13 -25.11
N VAL A 48 6.74 -9.97 -24.46
CA VAL A 48 7.30 -9.82 -23.11
C VAL A 48 6.49 -10.62 -22.09
N ILE A 49 5.16 -10.64 -22.20
CA ILE A 49 4.29 -11.49 -21.37
C ILE A 49 4.64 -12.97 -21.59
N ASP A 50 4.73 -13.40 -22.85
CA ASP A 50 5.11 -14.77 -23.20
C ASP A 50 6.48 -15.15 -22.63
N LEU A 51 7.44 -14.22 -22.63
CA LEU A 51 8.76 -14.44 -22.06
C LEU A 51 8.71 -14.64 -20.55
N VAL A 52 7.98 -13.80 -19.81
CA VAL A 52 7.93 -13.94 -18.34
C VAL A 52 7.14 -15.17 -17.90
N VAL A 53 6.10 -15.56 -18.64
CA VAL A 53 5.40 -16.84 -18.46
C VAL A 53 6.36 -18.00 -18.69
N TYR A 54 7.14 -17.96 -19.77
CA TYR A 54 8.15 -18.97 -20.04
C TYR A 54 9.21 -19.04 -18.92
N CYS A 55 9.71 -17.90 -18.43
CA CYS A 55 10.64 -17.84 -17.30
C CYS A 55 10.03 -18.42 -16.01
N ALA A 56 8.75 -18.18 -15.72
CA ALA A 56 8.05 -18.77 -14.57
C ALA A 56 8.04 -20.31 -14.63
N ALA A 57 7.71 -20.88 -15.80
CA ALA A 57 7.75 -22.33 -16.00
C ALA A 57 9.17 -22.88 -15.82
N ARG A 58 10.19 -22.23 -16.41
CA ARG A 58 11.60 -22.63 -16.27
C ARG A 58 12.09 -22.53 -14.82
N LEU A 59 11.66 -21.52 -14.07
CA LEU A 59 11.99 -21.37 -12.66
C LEU A 59 11.45 -22.54 -11.83
N SER A 60 10.21 -22.96 -12.10
CA SER A 60 9.58 -24.11 -11.45
C SER A 60 10.25 -25.45 -11.78
N GLU A 61 10.63 -25.65 -13.04
CA GLU A 61 11.34 -26.85 -13.48
C GLU A 61 12.75 -26.96 -12.87
N ARG A 62 13.40 -25.82 -12.63
CA ARG A 62 14.79 -25.74 -12.17
C ARG A 62 14.92 -25.41 -10.69
N VAL A 63 13.83 -25.52 -9.91
CA VAL A 63 13.75 -25.11 -8.50
C VAL A 63 14.82 -25.76 -7.60
N GLU A 64 15.31 -26.95 -7.95
CA GLU A 64 16.37 -27.65 -7.22
C GLU A 64 17.78 -27.12 -7.50
N SER A 65 17.95 -26.36 -8.58
CA SER A 65 19.24 -25.81 -9.00
C SER A 65 19.30 -24.31 -8.70
N ARG A 66 20.09 -23.96 -7.67
CA ARG A 66 20.15 -22.59 -7.16
C ARG A 66 20.69 -21.57 -8.18
N LEU A 67 21.80 -21.86 -8.85
CA LEU A 67 22.42 -20.91 -9.78
C LEU A 67 21.51 -20.54 -10.97
N PRO A 68 20.87 -21.50 -11.68
CA PRO A 68 19.87 -21.16 -12.70
C PRO A 68 18.70 -20.33 -12.17
N ALA A 69 18.22 -20.64 -10.95
CA ALA A 69 17.14 -19.88 -10.33
C ALA A 69 17.56 -18.45 -9.97
N GLU A 70 18.80 -18.24 -9.52
CA GLU A 70 19.39 -16.92 -9.26
C GLU A 70 19.44 -16.08 -10.54
N ILE A 71 20.01 -16.63 -11.62
CA ILE A 71 20.13 -15.94 -12.92
C ILE A 71 18.74 -15.57 -13.47
N LEU A 72 17.78 -16.49 -13.39
CA LEU A 72 16.40 -16.26 -13.82
C LEU A 72 15.74 -15.15 -13.00
N THR A 73 15.87 -15.22 -11.68
CA THR A 73 15.26 -14.24 -10.77
C THR A 73 15.84 -12.85 -11.00
N GLU A 74 17.17 -12.72 -11.10
CA GLU A 74 17.80 -11.42 -11.38
C GLU A 74 17.38 -10.85 -12.75
N SER A 75 17.36 -11.70 -13.79
CA SER A 75 16.89 -11.30 -15.12
C SER A 75 15.44 -10.82 -15.11
N LEU A 76 14.56 -11.53 -14.39
CA LEU A 76 13.15 -11.16 -14.21
C LEU A 76 13.00 -9.83 -13.47
N LEU A 77 13.76 -9.61 -12.40
CA LEU A 77 13.74 -8.34 -11.67
C LEU A 77 14.16 -7.16 -12.56
N ILE A 78 15.13 -7.36 -13.45
CA ILE A 78 15.52 -6.35 -14.46
C ILE A 78 14.39 -6.10 -15.46
N ILE A 79 13.70 -7.15 -15.92
CA ILE A 79 12.52 -7.01 -16.79
C ILE A 79 11.45 -6.18 -16.07
N PHE A 80 11.06 -6.56 -14.84
CA PHE A 80 10.02 -5.87 -14.09
C PHE A 80 10.38 -4.41 -13.79
N ALA A 81 11.65 -4.14 -13.44
CA ALA A 81 12.12 -2.79 -13.16
C ALA A 81 12.06 -1.88 -14.39
N ASN A 82 12.29 -2.42 -15.60
CA ASN A 82 12.25 -1.63 -16.83
C ASN A 82 10.86 -1.54 -17.47
N VAL A 83 10.08 -2.61 -17.44
CA VAL A 83 8.74 -2.66 -18.05
C VAL A 83 7.74 -1.87 -17.20
N GLN A 84 7.76 -2.09 -15.88
CA GLN A 84 6.87 -1.42 -14.92
C GLN A 84 5.37 -1.54 -15.28
N ASP A 85 5.00 -2.64 -15.95
CA ASP A 85 3.62 -3.03 -16.29
C ASP A 85 3.18 -4.16 -15.36
N GLU A 86 2.05 -3.94 -14.69
CA GLU A 86 1.48 -4.89 -13.76
C GLU A 86 0.94 -6.13 -14.46
N ASN A 87 0.49 -6.05 -15.71
CA ASN A 87 0.02 -7.23 -16.45
C ASN A 87 1.15 -8.25 -16.65
N VAL A 88 2.38 -7.76 -16.87
CA VAL A 88 3.57 -8.61 -17.00
C VAL A 88 3.90 -9.28 -15.67
N LEU A 89 3.86 -8.52 -14.56
CA LEU A 89 4.08 -9.07 -13.22
C LEU A 89 3.00 -10.08 -12.82
N VAL A 90 1.72 -9.78 -13.08
CA VAL A 90 0.59 -10.66 -12.79
C VAL A 90 0.67 -11.93 -13.63
N ALA A 91 0.98 -11.85 -14.93
CA ALA A 91 1.13 -13.03 -15.78
C ALA A 91 2.23 -13.97 -15.26
N PHE A 92 3.38 -13.41 -14.87
CA PHE A 92 4.45 -14.18 -14.23
C PHE A 92 3.97 -14.87 -12.95
N LEU A 93 3.36 -14.13 -12.02
CA LEU A 93 2.93 -14.67 -10.73
C LEU A 93 1.80 -15.71 -10.88
N GLN A 94 0.85 -15.49 -11.80
CA GLN A 94 -0.19 -16.46 -12.13
C GLN A 94 0.43 -17.76 -12.62
N GLU A 95 1.39 -17.67 -13.55
CA GLU A 95 2.08 -18.86 -14.05
C GLU A 95 2.81 -19.60 -12.92
N VAL A 96 3.61 -18.90 -12.09
CA VAL A 96 4.30 -19.52 -10.93
C VAL A 96 3.32 -20.27 -10.01
N LEU A 97 2.12 -19.73 -9.79
CA LEU A 97 1.11 -20.32 -8.90
C LEU A 97 0.33 -21.48 -9.53
N MET A 98 0.33 -21.61 -10.86
CA MET A 98 -0.27 -22.74 -11.59
C MET A 98 0.67 -23.93 -11.74
N GLN A 99 1.97 -23.73 -11.50
CA GLN A 99 2.97 -24.79 -11.66
C GLN A 99 2.83 -25.92 -10.61
N PRO A 100 3.14 -27.19 -10.95
CA PRO A 100 3.06 -28.31 -10.01
C PRO A 100 3.95 -28.12 -8.77
N ASN A 101 5.11 -27.48 -8.95
CA ASN A 101 6.14 -27.27 -7.93
C ASN A 101 5.99 -25.90 -7.23
N ARG A 102 4.83 -25.25 -7.36
CA ARG A 102 4.60 -23.86 -6.93
C ARG A 102 5.06 -23.52 -5.52
N ALA A 103 4.90 -24.40 -4.54
CA ALA A 103 5.30 -24.11 -3.17
C ALA A 103 6.81 -23.91 -3.03
N SER A 104 7.60 -24.85 -3.55
CA SER A 104 9.07 -24.75 -3.59
C SER A 104 9.52 -23.57 -4.45
N THR A 105 8.83 -23.35 -5.58
CA THR A 105 9.13 -22.26 -6.52
C THR A 105 8.90 -20.89 -5.88
N CYS A 106 7.77 -20.72 -5.19
CA CYS A 106 7.47 -19.49 -4.44
C CYS A 106 8.47 -19.26 -3.32
N ALA A 107 8.81 -20.30 -2.55
CA ALA A 107 9.80 -20.19 -1.48
C ALA A 107 11.15 -19.72 -2.03
N ILE A 108 11.70 -20.41 -3.03
CA ILE A 108 13.00 -20.03 -3.60
C ILE A 108 12.95 -18.64 -4.24
N LEU A 109 11.87 -18.29 -4.93
CA LEU A 109 11.69 -16.95 -5.51
C LEU A 109 11.74 -15.87 -4.43
N VAL A 110 11.09 -16.07 -3.29
CA VAL A 110 11.11 -15.11 -2.17
C VAL A 110 12.51 -14.96 -1.62
N GLU A 111 13.23 -16.06 -1.37
CA GLU A 111 14.60 -16.00 -0.87
C GLU A 111 15.50 -15.27 -1.86
N LEU A 112 15.46 -15.65 -3.13
CA LEU A 112 16.31 -15.10 -4.16
C LEU A 112 15.97 -13.66 -4.48
N ALA A 113 14.70 -13.27 -4.58
CA ALA A 113 14.32 -11.88 -4.87
C ALA A 113 14.78 -10.93 -3.75
N ILE A 114 14.66 -11.35 -2.48
CA ILE A 114 15.04 -10.51 -1.34
C ILE A 114 16.55 -10.51 -1.07
N THR A 115 17.26 -11.59 -1.43
CA THR A 115 18.71 -11.72 -1.21
C THR A 115 19.55 -11.54 -2.47
N ALA A 116 18.92 -11.23 -3.61
CA ALA A 116 19.61 -11.05 -4.88
C ALA A 116 20.69 -9.98 -4.77
N ASP A 117 21.93 -10.37 -5.06
CA ASP A 117 23.02 -9.44 -5.26
C ASP A 117 23.01 -9.02 -6.73
N VAL A 118 22.44 -7.84 -6.99
CA VAL A 118 22.22 -7.37 -8.36
C VAL A 118 23.56 -6.93 -8.97
N SER A 119 23.91 -7.53 -10.10
CA SER A 119 25.14 -7.20 -10.86
C SER A 119 25.20 -5.73 -11.31
N ASP A 120 24.07 -5.09 -11.55
CA ASP A 120 23.95 -3.67 -11.90
C ASP A 120 23.89 -2.78 -10.64
N ALA A 121 25.04 -2.54 -10.00
CA ALA A 121 25.15 -1.80 -8.72
C ALA A 121 24.45 -0.42 -8.73
N ASP A 122 24.53 0.32 -9.84
CA ASP A 122 23.89 1.64 -10.01
C ASP A 122 22.35 1.60 -9.98
N LYS A 123 21.77 0.40 -10.09
CA LYS A 123 20.32 0.14 -10.14
C LYS A 123 19.83 -0.73 -8.99
N SER A 124 20.72 -1.10 -8.07
CA SER A 124 20.44 -1.98 -6.94
C SER A 124 19.23 -1.54 -6.12
N GLU A 125 19.12 -0.25 -5.76
CA GLU A 125 17.98 0.27 -4.98
C GLU A 125 16.63 0.13 -5.72
N GLU A 126 16.58 0.47 -7.01
CA GLU A 126 15.37 0.38 -7.83
C GLU A 126 14.94 -1.08 -8.01
N ILE A 127 15.89 -1.96 -8.29
CA ILE A 127 15.65 -3.39 -8.46
C ILE A 127 15.20 -4.03 -7.15
N PHE A 128 15.79 -3.63 -6.03
CA PHE A 128 15.40 -4.13 -4.71
C PHE A 128 13.99 -3.69 -4.31
N ALA A 129 13.59 -2.44 -4.61
CA ALA A 129 12.21 -1.99 -4.39
C ALA A 129 11.20 -2.81 -5.23
N ILE A 130 11.55 -3.17 -6.47
CA ILE A 130 10.74 -4.03 -7.33
C ILE A 130 10.67 -5.47 -6.78
N ALA A 131 11.77 -6.00 -6.26
CA ALA A 131 11.79 -7.32 -5.63
C ALA A 131 10.85 -7.40 -4.42
N VAL A 132 10.87 -6.38 -3.55
CA VAL A 132 9.93 -6.29 -2.43
C VAL A 132 8.49 -6.21 -2.93
N ALA A 133 8.21 -5.39 -3.95
CA ALA A 133 6.87 -5.28 -4.52
C ALA A 133 6.38 -6.62 -5.11
N LEU A 134 7.24 -7.33 -5.85
CA LEU A 134 6.96 -8.66 -6.38
C LEU A 134 6.58 -9.65 -5.28
N VAL A 135 7.35 -9.68 -4.18
CA VAL A 135 7.09 -10.58 -3.05
C VAL A 135 5.79 -10.21 -2.31
N CYS A 136 5.49 -8.91 -2.17
CA CYS A 136 4.21 -8.45 -1.63
C CYS A 136 3.03 -8.89 -2.51
N GLU A 137 3.11 -8.72 -3.82
CA GLU A 137 2.05 -9.14 -4.75
C GLU A 137 1.88 -10.66 -4.78
N LEU A 138 2.97 -11.42 -4.76
CA LEU A 138 2.93 -12.88 -4.62
C LEU A 138 2.14 -13.29 -3.36
N GLY A 139 2.44 -12.67 -2.22
CA GLY A 139 1.72 -12.95 -0.98
C GLY A 139 0.24 -12.55 -1.04
N THR A 140 -0.10 -11.44 -1.69
CA THR A 140 -1.48 -11.03 -1.92
C THR A 140 -2.24 -12.06 -2.77
N MET A 141 -1.63 -12.54 -3.86
CA MET A 141 -2.23 -13.57 -4.72
C MET A 141 -2.42 -14.90 -4.00
N ILE A 142 -1.41 -15.37 -3.24
CA ILE A 142 -1.53 -16.60 -2.43
C ILE A 142 -2.69 -16.46 -1.44
N ARG A 143 -2.84 -15.29 -0.79
CA ARG A 143 -3.94 -15.04 0.14
C ARG A 143 -5.30 -15.07 -0.56
N GLN A 144 -5.41 -14.47 -1.74
CA GLN A 144 -6.65 -14.51 -2.54
C GLN A 144 -7.02 -15.94 -2.93
N MET A 145 -6.05 -16.73 -3.40
CA MET A 145 -6.25 -18.14 -3.73
C MET A 145 -6.66 -18.96 -2.50
N GLN A 146 -6.05 -18.74 -1.32
CA GLN A 146 -6.43 -19.42 -0.08
C GLN A 146 -7.89 -19.15 0.33
N VAL A 147 -8.42 -17.96 0.02
CA VAL A 147 -9.82 -17.61 0.30
C VAL A 147 -10.76 -18.21 -0.74
N GLN A 148 -10.36 -18.26 -2.00
CA GLN A 148 -11.17 -18.77 -3.11
C GLN A 148 -11.18 -20.31 -3.17
N ASP A 149 -10.04 -20.94 -2.90
CA ASP A 149 -9.83 -22.38 -2.86
C ASP A 149 -9.08 -22.80 -1.56
N PRO A 150 -9.82 -22.95 -0.44
CA PRO A 150 -9.23 -23.35 0.83
C PRO A 150 -8.70 -24.79 0.84
N GLU A 151 -9.19 -25.67 -0.03
CA GLU A 151 -8.79 -27.09 -0.06
C GLU A 151 -7.39 -27.25 -0.66
N GLU A 152 -7.09 -26.50 -1.71
CA GLU A 152 -5.80 -26.56 -2.40
C GLU A 152 -4.69 -25.76 -1.68
N PHE A 153 -5.03 -24.58 -1.14
CA PHE A 153 -4.07 -23.63 -0.58
C PHE A 153 -4.17 -23.42 0.93
N GLY A 154 -5.04 -24.13 1.64
CA GLY A 154 -5.31 -23.89 3.06
C GLY A 154 -4.05 -23.88 3.95
N SER A 155 -3.43 -25.04 4.16
CA SER A 155 -2.27 -25.17 5.06
C SER A 155 -0.93 -24.87 4.38
N SER A 156 -0.80 -25.20 3.10
CA SER A 156 0.38 -24.94 2.26
C SER A 156 0.56 -23.44 2.01
N GLY A 157 -0.52 -22.73 1.66
CA GLY A 157 -0.53 -21.29 1.46
C GLY A 157 -0.21 -20.53 2.75
N GLN A 158 -0.72 -20.97 3.90
CA GLN A 158 -0.39 -20.32 5.17
C GLN A 158 1.13 -20.38 5.47
N LYS A 159 1.78 -21.54 5.26
CA LYS A 159 3.23 -21.67 5.45
C LYS A 159 4.02 -20.75 4.52
N LEU A 160 3.59 -20.60 3.26
CA LEU A 160 4.21 -19.66 2.32
C LEU A 160 4.03 -18.21 2.75
N LEU A 161 2.84 -17.83 3.23
CA LEU A 161 2.58 -16.49 3.76
C LEU A 161 3.44 -16.18 4.99
N ASP A 162 3.66 -17.15 5.89
CA ASP A 162 4.53 -17.01 7.05
C ASP A 162 6.01 -16.86 6.62
N HIS A 163 6.43 -17.62 5.61
CA HIS A 163 7.76 -17.52 5.00
C HIS A 163 7.99 -16.16 4.34
N ILE A 164 7.04 -15.69 3.51
CA ILE A 164 7.04 -14.35 2.90
C ILE A 164 7.13 -13.27 3.98
N SER A 165 6.28 -13.36 5.01
CA SER A 165 6.26 -12.40 6.10
C SER A 165 7.61 -12.31 6.82
N THR A 166 8.30 -13.44 7.01
CA THR A 166 9.62 -13.49 7.65
C THR A 166 10.66 -12.70 6.83
N TYR A 167 10.72 -12.93 5.52
CA TYR A 167 11.65 -12.21 4.64
C TYR A 167 11.29 -10.73 4.48
N LEU A 168 10.01 -10.38 4.33
CA LEU A 168 9.59 -8.99 4.25
C LEU A 168 9.87 -8.20 5.55
N LEU A 169 9.78 -8.86 6.71
CA LEU A 169 10.15 -8.25 8.00
C LEU A 169 11.66 -8.10 8.19
N SER A 170 12.50 -8.84 7.45
CA SER A 170 13.96 -8.69 7.53
C SER A 170 14.41 -7.39 6.86
N VAL A 171 13.70 -6.97 5.80
CA VAL A 171 14.02 -5.75 5.01
C VAL A 171 13.31 -4.50 5.50
N SER A 172 12.48 -4.59 6.54
CA SER A 172 11.62 -3.48 6.95
C SER A 172 12.32 -2.33 7.69
N ASN A 173 13.65 -2.39 7.84
CA ASN A 173 14.47 -1.25 8.27
C ASN A 173 14.91 -0.34 7.10
N SER A 174 14.55 -0.67 5.85
CA SER A 174 14.88 0.15 4.69
C SER A 174 14.41 1.61 4.84
N SER A 175 15.21 2.55 4.32
CA SER A 175 14.85 3.95 4.20
C SER A 175 14.02 4.27 2.96
N ASP A 176 13.93 3.34 2.01
CA ASP A 176 13.21 3.53 0.75
C ASP A 176 11.69 3.61 0.98
N ASN A 177 11.06 4.66 0.48
CA ASN A 177 9.63 4.89 0.66
C ASN A 177 8.77 3.93 -0.15
N CYS A 178 9.19 3.47 -1.33
CA CYS A 178 8.47 2.43 -2.08
C CYS A 178 8.39 1.15 -1.23
N ILE A 179 9.51 0.73 -0.64
CA ILE A 179 9.55 -0.45 0.24
C ILE A 179 8.64 -0.26 1.45
N ARG A 180 8.74 0.88 2.14
CA ARG A 180 7.92 1.16 3.33
C ARG A 180 6.42 1.15 3.02
N LEU A 181 6.02 1.76 1.91
CA LEU A 181 4.62 1.80 1.48
C LEU A 181 4.12 0.42 1.04
N SER A 182 4.93 -0.36 0.33
CA SER A 182 4.62 -1.77 -0.01
C SER A 182 4.38 -2.61 1.24
N LEU A 183 5.29 -2.54 2.21
CA LEU A 183 5.19 -3.30 3.45
C LEU A 183 3.97 -2.88 4.30
N LEU A 184 3.72 -1.58 4.41
CA LEU A 184 2.55 -1.05 5.11
C LEU A 184 1.26 -1.60 4.50
N HIS A 185 1.14 -1.54 3.17
CA HIS A 185 -0.04 -2.04 2.47
C HIS A 185 -0.19 -3.55 2.60
N TYR A 186 0.89 -4.29 2.33
CA TYR A 186 0.90 -5.75 2.35
C TYR A 186 0.46 -6.31 3.71
N PHE A 187 1.11 -5.90 4.80
CA PHE A 187 0.75 -6.40 6.14
C PHE A 187 -0.64 -5.93 6.58
N GLY A 188 -1.05 -4.71 6.19
CA GLY A 188 -2.39 -4.20 6.50
C GLY A 188 -3.48 -5.04 5.84
N SER A 189 -3.29 -5.37 4.56
CA SER A 189 -4.18 -6.22 3.76
C SER A 189 -4.20 -7.67 4.27
N LEU A 190 -3.01 -8.27 4.50
CA LEU A 190 -2.86 -9.66 4.94
C LEU A 190 -3.50 -9.92 6.31
N GLU A 191 -3.44 -8.94 7.20
CA GLU A 191 -3.96 -9.02 8.57
C GLU A 191 -5.29 -8.27 8.76
N LYS A 192 -5.96 -7.90 7.65
CA LYS A 192 -7.30 -7.31 7.69
C LYS A 192 -8.27 -8.25 8.43
N GLY A 193 -9.05 -7.67 9.35
CA GLY A 193 -10.02 -8.41 10.18
C GLY A 193 -9.43 -9.33 11.26
N LYS A 194 -8.10 -9.47 11.37
CA LYS A 194 -7.49 -10.24 12.46
C LYS A 194 -7.54 -9.45 13.77
N VAL A 195 -7.80 -10.14 14.87
CA VAL A 195 -7.79 -9.56 16.23
C VAL A 195 -6.39 -9.04 16.60
N HIS A 196 -5.35 -9.75 16.18
CA HIS A 196 -3.95 -9.36 16.40
C HIS A 196 -3.25 -9.19 15.05
N LYS A 197 -2.78 -7.97 14.78
CA LYS A 197 -2.06 -7.60 13.55
C LYS A 197 -0.55 -7.53 13.81
N VAL A 198 0.07 -8.67 14.12
CA VAL A 198 1.46 -8.73 14.62
C VAL A 198 2.45 -8.16 13.61
N GLY A 199 2.31 -8.54 12.33
CA GLY A 199 3.18 -8.04 11.26
C GLY A 199 2.99 -6.55 11.03
N PHE A 200 1.75 -6.10 10.92
CA PHE A 200 1.42 -4.69 10.70
C PHE A 200 1.86 -3.80 11.86
N ASN A 201 1.65 -4.21 13.11
CA ASN A 201 2.09 -3.46 14.28
C ASN A 201 3.62 -3.34 14.32
N ARG A 202 4.34 -4.41 13.93
CA ARG A 202 5.80 -4.37 13.83
C ARG A 202 6.28 -3.39 12.75
N ILE A 203 5.59 -3.31 11.62
CA ILE A 203 5.84 -2.33 10.58
C ILE A 203 5.61 -0.90 11.09
N MET A 204 4.45 -0.65 11.71
CA MET A 204 4.10 0.65 12.30
C MET A 204 5.09 1.08 13.38
N GLY A 205 5.56 0.16 14.24
CA GLY A 205 6.55 0.46 15.27
C GLY A 205 7.95 0.79 14.72
N ARG A 206 8.30 0.33 13.51
CA ARG A 206 9.61 0.60 12.89
C ARG A 206 9.66 1.92 12.14
N PHE A 207 8.66 2.19 11.30
CA PHE A 207 8.66 3.38 10.43
C PHE A 207 7.28 4.05 10.29
N GLY A 208 6.31 3.73 11.14
CA GLY A 208 4.96 4.29 11.09
C GLY A 208 4.95 5.82 11.15
N HIS A 209 5.80 6.43 11.98
CA HIS A 209 5.91 7.89 12.06
C HIS A 209 6.39 8.50 10.74
N THR A 210 7.49 7.98 10.19
CA THR A 210 8.12 8.55 8.98
C THR A 210 7.26 8.34 7.74
N VAL A 211 6.60 7.17 7.62
CA VAL A 211 5.72 6.90 6.47
C VAL A 211 4.45 7.75 6.52
N LEU A 212 3.85 7.96 7.69
CA LEU A 212 2.69 8.83 7.81
C LEU A 212 3.05 10.30 7.59
N GLU A 213 4.18 10.76 8.13
CA GLU A 213 4.68 12.12 7.86
C GLU A 213 4.86 12.35 6.36
N HIS A 214 5.52 11.41 5.67
CA HIS A 214 5.68 11.41 4.22
C HIS A 214 4.34 11.52 3.49
N LEU A 215 3.39 10.61 3.79
CA LEU A 215 2.07 10.60 3.14
C LEU A 215 1.28 11.89 3.36
N PHE A 216 1.34 12.48 4.55
CA PHE A 216 0.63 13.74 4.84
C PHE A 216 1.29 14.97 4.19
N VAL A 217 2.62 14.98 4.02
CA VAL A 217 3.27 16.00 3.17
C VAL A 217 2.77 15.88 1.73
N LEU A 218 2.74 14.66 1.18
CA LEU A 218 2.27 14.42 -0.19
C LEU A 218 0.78 14.69 -0.36
N LEU A 219 -0.05 14.42 0.65
CA LEU A 219 -1.49 14.73 0.64
C LEU A 219 -1.76 16.22 0.46
N PHE A 220 -0.89 17.08 0.99
CA PHE A 220 -1.05 18.53 0.90
C PHE A 220 -0.31 19.18 -0.28
N ASN A 221 0.33 18.37 -1.12
CA ASN A 221 0.90 18.80 -2.38
C ASN A 221 -0.07 18.53 -3.53
N LYS A 222 -0.40 19.58 -4.30
CA LYS A 222 -1.38 19.52 -5.40
C LYS A 222 -1.08 18.49 -6.49
N LYS A 223 0.18 18.11 -6.69
CA LYS A 223 0.58 17.14 -7.72
C LYS A 223 0.33 15.70 -7.28
N THR A 224 0.37 15.45 -5.98
CA THR A 224 0.35 14.11 -5.39
C THR A 224 -0.91 13.86 -4.55
N GLU A 225 -1.70 14.90 -4.26
CA GLU A 225 -2.83 14.86 -3.33
C GLU A 225 -3.85 13.75 -3.63
N SER A 226 -4.16 13.49 -4.91
CA SER A 226 -5.17 12.50 -5.30
C SER A 226 -4.70 11.07 -5.02
N VAL A 227 -3.46 10.75 -5.36
CA VAL A 227 -2.85 9.44 -5.14
C VAL A 227 -2.58 9.21 -3.65
N ALA A 228 -2.06 10.23 -2.95
CA ALA A 228 -1.82 10.15 -1.52
C ALA A 228 -3.14 9.99 -0.73
N LEU A 229 -4.20 10.69 -1.13
CA LEU A 229 -5.53 10.51 -0.55
C LEU A 229 -6.00 9.08 -0.75
N GLN A 230 -5.96 8.56 -1.99
CA GLN A 230 -6.41 7.19 -2.27
C GLN A 230 -5.67 6.17 -1.40
N PHE A 231 -4.34 6.27 -1.34
CA PHE A 231 -3.53 5.37 -0.53
C PHE A 231 -3.86 5.46 0.97
N LEU A 232 -4.05 6.68 1.49
CA LEU A 232 -4.44 6.87 2.88
C LEU A 232 -5.84 6.32 3.17
N LEU A 233 -6.82 6.49 2.28
CA LEU A 233 -8.16 5.92 2.45
C LEU A 233 -8.12 4.39 2.51
N GLU A 234 -7.28 3.77 1.69
CA GLU A 234 -7.12 2.31 1.64
C GLU A 234 -6.39 1.75 2.87
N ASN A 235 -5.45 2.50 3.47
CA ASN A 235 -4.54 1.98 4.50
C ASN A 235 -4.76 2.50 5.92
N VAL A 236 -5.37 3.67 6.12
CA VAL A 236 -5.71 4.19 7.46
C VAL A 236 -6.64 3.26 8.24
N PRO A 237 -7.65 2.60 7.63
CA PRO A 237 -8.49 1.63 8.34
C PRO A 237 -7.68 0.54 9.04
N TYR A 238 -6.58 0.07 8.43
CA TYR A 238 -5.72 -0.93 9.04
C TYR A 238 -5.03 -0.41 10.31
N ILE A 239 -4.67 0.87 10.34
CA ILE A 239 -4.07 1.54 11.51
C ILE A 239 -5.09 1.74 12.63
N LEU A 240 -6.35 2.05 12.28
CA LEU A 240 -7.44 2.18 13.26
C LEU A 240 -7.83 0.85 13.91
N GLU A 241 -7.55 -0.27 13.25
CA GLU A 241 -7.73 -1.62 13.78
C GLU A 241 -6.47 -2.20 14.43
N ALA A 242 -5.34 -1.48 14.37
CA ALA A 242 -4.06 -1.90 14.93
C ALA A 242 -4.03 -1.74 16.46
N ASP A 243 -2.88 -1.98 17.09
CA ASP A 243 -2.73 -1.75 18.53
C ASP A 243 -2.68 -0.26 18.93
N ASP A 244 -2.74 -0.01 20.23
CA ASP A 244 -2.71 1.34 20.81
C ASP A 244 -1.48 2.14 20.40
N HIS A 245 -0.34 1.48 20.15
CA HIS A 245 0.88 2.17 19.73
C HIS A 245 0.72 2.71 18.31
N ALA A 246 0.31 1.87 17.35
CA ALA A 246 0.05 2.29 15.97
C ALA A 246 -1.04 3.38 15.89
N GLN A 247 -2.11 3.23 16.69
CA GLN A 247 -3.15 4.26 16.82
C GLN A 247 -2.59 5.57 17.41
N THR A 248 -1.70 5.50 18.40
CA THR A 248 -1.04 6.70 18.95
C THR A 248 -0.20 7.43 17.89
N ILE A 249 0.56 6.69 17.08
CA ILE A 249 1.33 7.25 15.95
C ILE A 249 0.41 8.02 14.99
N LEU A 250 -0.71 7.41 14.61
CA LEU A 250 -1.71 8.06 13.75
C LEU A 250 -2.28 9.32 14.40
N GLN A 251 -2.67 9.24 15.68
CA GLN A 251 -3.29 10.36 16.39
C GLN A 251 -2.36 11.56 16.53
N GLU A 252 -1.08 11.34 16.86
CA GLU A 252 -0.11 12.43 16.96
C GLU A 252 0.19 13.04 15.59
N THR A 253 0.26 12.22 14.54
CA THR A 253 0.41 12.71 13.16
C THR A 253 -0.79 13.59 12.77
N TRP A 254 -2.01 13.14 13.06
CA TRP A 254 -3.22 13.92 12.80
C TRP A 254 -3.26 15.23 13.57
N LYS A 255 -2.95 15.24 14.86
CA LYS A 255 -2.87 16.47 15.66
C LYS A 255 -1.90 17.49 15.06
N HIS A 256 -0.75 17.01 14.58
CA HIS A 256 0.27 17.86 13.95
C HIS A 256 -0.24 18.53 12.67
N TYR A 257 -0.82 17.75 11.75
CA TYR A 257 -1.26 18.25 10.45
C TYR A 257 -2.60 18.99 10.47
N LEU A 258 -3.49 18.65 11.40
CA LEU A 258 -4.74 19.33 11.69
C LEU A 258 -4.53 20.85 11.85
N LEU A 259 -3.51 21.24 12.60
CA LEU A 259 -3.21 22.66 12.85
C LEU A 259 -2.36 23.30 11.75
N LYS A 260 -1.53 22.52 11.04
CA LYS A 260 -0.71 23.04 9.91
C LYS A 260 -1.54 23.38 8.67
N LYS A 261 -2.53 22.55 8.31
CA LYS A 261 -3.34 22.68 7.09
C LYS A 261 -4.82 22.39 7.36
N PRO A 262 -5.51 23.18 8.21
CA PRO A 262 -6.85 22.85 8.71
C PRO A 262 -7.89 22.65 7.61
N GLU A 263 -7.88 23.47 6.56
CA GLU A 263 -8.81 23.35 5.43
C GLU A 263 -8.65 22.01 4.68
N ARG A 264 -7.42 21.58 4.42
CA ARG A 264 -7.17 20.32 3.71
C ARG A 264 -7.34 19.11 4.61
N PHE A 265 -6.99 19.23 5.89
CA PHE A 265 -7.20 18.18 6.87
C PHE A 265 -8.69 17.90 7.09
N ALA A 266 -9.53 18.93 7.15
CA ALA A 266 -10.98 18.77 7.23
C ALA A 266 -11.53 17.94 6.05
N LEU A 267 -11.10 18.26 4.82
CA LEU A 267 -11.48 17.47 3.64
C LEU A 267 -11.05 16.01 3.72
N PHE A 268 -9.83 15.77 4.20
CA PHE A 268 -9.32 14.41 4.38
C PHE A 268 -10.19 13.63 5.34
N VAL A 269 -10.53 14.21 6.49
CA VAL A 269 -11.42 13.58 7.48
C VAL A 269 -12.81 13.29 6.90
N GLN A 270 -13.38 14.20 6.10
CA GLN A 270 -14.66 13.96 5.43
C GLN A 270 -14.58 12.80 4.43
N ALA A 271 -13.53 12.78 3.59
CA ALA A 271 -13.31 11.71 2.63
C ALA A 271 -13.13 10.35 3.33
N LEU A 272 -12.36 10.32 4.42
CA LEU A 272 -12.13 9.14 5.23
C LEU A 272 -13.40 8.67 5.95
N SER A 273 -14.19 9.60 6.50
CA SER A 273 -15.48 9.30 7.12
C SER A 273 -16.42 8.60 6.12
N ASN A 274 -16.56 9.15 4.92
CA ASN A 274 -17.39 8.57 3.87
C ASN A 274 -16.88 7.19 3.43
N TYR A 275 -15.55 7.04 3.30
CA TYR A 275 -14.94 5.76 2.95
C TYR A 275 -15.23 4.69 4.01
N ILE A 276 -15.00 5.00 5.29
CA ILE A 276 -15.23 4.07 6.41
C ILE A 276 -16.71 3.70 6.54
N GLN A 277 -17.63 4.64 6.33
CA GLN A 277 -19.08 4.37 6.34
C GLN A 277 -19.51 3.44 5.21
N ALA A 278 -18.86 3.52 4.05
CA ALA A 278 -19.16 2.67 2.91
C ALA A 278 -18.59 1.24 3.03
N MET A 279 -17.68 0.99 3.99
CA MET A 279 -17.17 -0.36 4.25
C MET A 279 -18.27 -1.28 4.78
N PRO A 280 -18.23 -2.60 4.55
CA PRO A 280 -19.19 -3.55 5.14
C PRO A 280 -19.19 -3.47 6.68
N GLU A 281 -20.38 -3.53 7.31
CA GLU A 281 -20.51 -3.33 8.76
C GLU A 281 -19.75 -4.40 9.57
N GLU A 282 -19.86 -5.67 9.18
CA GLU A 282 -19.22 -6.80 9.87
C GLU A 282 -17.70 -6.66 9.93
N GLU A 283 -17.09 -6.14 8.87
CA GLU A 283 -15.64 -5.98 8.77
C GLU A 283 -15.12 -4.70 9.42
N SER A 284 -15.96 -3.66 9.56
CA SER A 284 -15.50 -2.31 9.90
C SER A 284 -15.91 -1.81 11.29
N ARG A 285 -16.65 -2.60 12.08
CA ARG A 285 -17.16 -2.16 13.40
C ARG A 285 -16.07 -1.64 14.34
N GLN A 286 -14.94 -2.34 14.44
CA GLN A 286 -13.82 -1.91 15.28
C GLN A 286 -13.20 -0.62 14.72
N CYS A 287 -12.92 -0.58 13.41
CA CYS A 287 -12.40 0.59 12.71
C CYS A 287 -13.27 1.84 12.94
N ARG A 288 -14.60 1.72 12.76
CA ARG A 288 -15.58 2.80 12.99
C ARG A 288 -15.55 3.30 14.43
N ARG A 289 -15.51 2.39 15.40
CA ARG A 289 -15.44 2.73 16.83
C ARG A 289 -14.15 3.50 17.14
N THR A 290 -12.99 2.99 16.71
CA THR A 290 -11.69 3.65 16.93
C THR A 290 -11.66 5.01 16.22
N PHE A 291 -12.16 5.10 14.98
CA PHE A 291 -12.21 6.36 14.24
C PHE A 291 -13.02 7.44 14.99
N MET A 292 -14.20 7.08 15.51
CA MET A 292 -14.98 8.00 16.35
C MET A 292 -14.20 8.47 17.58
N GLN A 293 -13.45 7.58 18.24
CA GLN A 293 -12.60 7.95 19.38
C GLN A 293 -11.50 8.93 18.97
N HIS A 294 -10.81 8.69 17.85
CA HIS A 294 -9.83 9.63 17.31
C HIS A 294 -10.45 11.00 17.00
N LEU A 295 -11.64 11.03 16.39
CA LEU A 295 -12.37 12.28 16.14
C LEU A 295 -12.63 13.05 17.44
N THR A 296 -13.02 12.37 18.53
CA THR A 296 -13.22 13.04 19.82
C THR A 296 -11.95 13.70 20.34
N LEU A 297 -10.80 13.03 20.20
CA LEU A 297 -9.51 13.58 20.62
C LEU A 297 -9.09 14.79 19.76
N LEU A 298 -9.37 14.74 18.46
CA LEU A 298 -9.13 15.89 17.57
C LEU A 298 -10.07 17.06 17.90
N ILE A 299 -11.34 16.80 18.19
CA ILE A 299 -12.30 17.85 18.61
C ILE A 299 -11.82 18.55 19.88
N LYS A 300 -11.35 17.81 20.88
CA LYS A 300 -10.75 18.41 22.08
C LYS A 300 -9.58 19.32 21.72
N LYS A 301 -8.67 18.85 20.85
CA LYS A 301 -7.51 19.64 20.43
C LYS A 301 -7.90 20.91 19.69
N VAL A 302 -8.91 20.85 18.83
CA VAL A 302 -9.45 22.00 18.10
C VAL A 302 -10.16 22.98 19.03
N ALA A 303 -10.85 22.48 20.06
CA ALA A 303 -11.49 23.30 21.08
C ALA A 303 -10.47 24.03 21.98
N GLU A 304 -9.32 23.42 22.28
CA GLU A 304 -8.22 24.09 23.02
C GLU A 304 -7.79 25.39 22.31
N VAL A 305 -7.69 25.35 20.97
CA VAL A 305 -7.28 26.50 20.13
C VAL A 305 -8.46 27.34 19.59
N ASP A 306 -9.70 27.03 19.98
CA ASP A 306 -10.95 27.67 19.56
C ASP A 306 -11.15 27.79 18.03
N HIS A 307 -10.68 26.80 17.25
CA HIS A 307 -10.84 26.82 15.79
C HIS A 307 -12.23 26.29 15.38
N LYS A 308 -13.27 27.12 15.58
CA LYS A 308 -14.70 26.76 15.45
C LYS A 308 -15.08 26.05 14.16
N GLU A 309 -14.60 26.53 13.02
CA GLU A 309 -15.00 25.98 11.71
C GLU A 309 -14.49 24.56 11.49
N LEU A 310 -13.21 24.31 11.78
CA LEU A 310 -12.63 22.96 11.79
C LEU A 310 -13.34 22.05 12.81
N GLY A 311 -13.72 22.63 13.96
CA GLY A 311 -14.53 21.96 14.98
C GLY A 311 -15.85 21.41 14.44
N ARG A 312 -16.60 22.26 13.73
CA ARG A 312 -17.85 21.86 13.07
C ARG A 312 -17.63 20.77 12.04
N GLN A 313 -16.57 20.84 11.24
CA GLN A 313 -16.25 19.78 10.27
C GLN A 313 -15.99 18.44 10.96
N LEU A 314 -15.19 18.41 12.03
CA LEU A 314 -14.94 17.18 12.78
C LEU A 314 -16.21 16.64 13.46
N LEU A 315 -17.04 17.52 14.03
CA LEU A 315 -18.33 17.14 14.62
C LEU A 315 -19.30 16.60 13.56
N SER A 316 -19.31 17.16 12.36
CA SER A 316 -20.11 16.65 11.23
C SER A 316 -19.64 15.27 10.78
N ALA A 317 -18.33 15.03 10.71
CA ALA A 317 -17.79 13.70 10.41
C ALA A 317 -18.21 12.69 11.49
N LEU A 318 -18.11 13.08 12.77
CA LEU A 318 -18.54 12.25 13.89
C LEU A 318 -20.04 11.96 13.83
N ALA A 319 -20.87 12.96 13.53
CA ALA A 319 -22.33 12.82 13.42
C ALA A 319 -22.77 11.83 12.33
N GLY A 320 -21.96 11.65 11.28
CA GLY A 320 -22.23 10.63 10.25
C GLY A 320 -22.30 9.20 10.79
N PHE A 321 -21.69 8.92 11.95
CA PHE A 321 -21.71 7.63 12.63
C PHE A 321 -22.81 7.51 13.70
N GLN A 322 -23.84 8.35 13.67
CA GLN A 322 -24.91 8.36 14.67
C GLN A 322 -25.64 7.02 14.86
N GLN A 323 -25.64 6.16 13.83
CA GLN A 323 -26.27 4.84 13.86
C GLN A 323 -25.35 3.76 14.44
N GLU A 324 -24.07 4.06 14.68
CA GLU A 324 -23.11 3.06 15.14
C GLU A 324 -23.34 2.65 16.60
N PRO A 325 -23.22 1.34 16.90
CA PRO A 325 -23.16 0.86 18.27
C PRO A 325 -22.00 1.51 19.03
N GLY A 326 -22.31 2.34 20.04
CA GLY A 326 -21.33 3.06 20.85
C GLY A 326 -21.24 4.57 20.58
N PHE A 327 -21.91 5.09 19.55
CA PHE A 327 -21.95 6.54 19.29
C PHE A 327 -22.41 7.34 20.51
N LYS A 328 -23.56 6.98 21.10
CA LYS A 328 -24.12 7.66 22.28
C LYS A 328 -23.19 7.63 23.48
N GLU A 329 -22.47 6.53 23.69
CA GLU A 329 -21.48 6.40 24.76
C GLU A 329 -20.30 7.37 24.54
N ILE A 330 -19.74 7.37 23.33
CA ILE A 330 -18.59 8.19 22.95
C ILE A 330 -18.93 9.68 23.02
N VAL A 331 -20.03 10.10 22.38
CA VAL A 331 -20.50 11.49 22.40
C VAL A 331 -20.91 11.90 23.82
N GLY A 332 -21.56 11.01 24.57
CA GLY A 332 -21.93 11.25 25.96
C GLY A 332 -20.73 11.49 26.88
N ARG A 333 -19.61 10.78 26.67
CA ARG A 333 -18.34 11.05 27.37
C ARG A 333 -17.77 12.41 26.98
N LEU A 334 -17.79 12.76 25.70
CA LEU A 334 -17.30 14.05 25.21
C LEU A 334 -18.15 15.22 25.76
N ALA A 335 -19.47 15.07 25.85
CA ALA A 335 -20.37 16.08 26.42
C ALA A 335 -20.13 16.34 27.91
N LYS A 336 -19.69 15.31 28.65
CA LYS A 336 -19.35 15.37 30.08
C LYS A 336 -17.93 15.87 30.33
N ASP A 337 -17.11 16.04 29.29
CA ASP A 337 -15.74 16.51 29.43
C ASP A 337 -15.72 17.99 29.84
N THR A 338 -15.23 18.26 31.05
CA THR A 338 -15.15 19.61 31.63
C THR A 338 -14.03 20.45 31.03
N THR A 339 -13.10 19.84 30.28
CA THR A 339 -12.00 20.54 29.61
C THR A 339 -12.43 21.17 28.28
N LEU A 340 -13.60 20.79 27.76
CA LEU A 340 -14.12 21.30 26.49
C LEU A 340 -14.71 22.71 26.67
N ARG A 341 -14.31 23.66 25.81
CA ARG A 341 -14.87 25.01 25.80
C ARG A 341 -16.39 24.99 25.57
N GLU A 342 -17.10 25.90 26.24
CA GLU A 342 -18.58 25.93 26.25
C GLU A 342 -19.20 26.03 24.84
N SER A 343 -18.56 26.77 23.93
CA SER A 343 -18.97 26.90 22.52
C SER A 343 -19.04 25.54 21.81
N PHE A 344 -18.06 24.66 22.05
CA PHE A 344 -18.03 23.31 21.49
C PHE A 344 -18.93 22.36 22.26
N LYS A 345 -18.97 22.50 23.60
CA LYS A 345 -19.84 21.69 24.47
C LYS A 345 -21.31 21.80 24.07
N SER A 346 -21.78 23.02 23.76
CA SER A 346 -23.15 23.22 23.29
C SER A 346 -23.47 22.45 21.99
N LEU A 347 -22.51 22.33 21.07
CA LEU A 347 -22.66 21.57 19.83
C LEU A 347 -22.62 20.06 20.08
N VAL A 348 -21.72 19.60 20.95
CA VAL A 348 -21.63 18.18 21.33
C VAL A 348 -22.90 17.73 22.05
N VAL A 349 -23.45 18.54 22.95
CA VAL A 349 -24.71 18.25 23.65
C VAL A 349 -25.86 18.10 22.66
N LYS A 350 -25.96 18.97 21.64
CA LYS A 350 -26.95 18.83 20.56
C LYS A 350 -26.82 17.51 19.79
N MET A 351 -25.62 16.93 19.67
CA MET A 351 -25.41 15.64 19.02
C MET A 351 -25.86 14.44 19.86
N VAL A 352 -25.97 14.59 21.19
CA VAL A 352 -26.44 13.51 22.08
C VAL A 352 -27.92 13.18 21.80
N ASP A 353 -28.70 14.20 21.40
CA ASP A 353 -30.08 14.05 20.97
C ASP A 353 -30.11 13.62 19.49
N ALA A 354 -30.40 12.34 19.23
CA ALA A 354 -30.39 11.75 17.88
C ALA A 354 -31.37 12.42 16.88
N SER A 355 -32.36 13.19 17.36
CA SER A 355 -33.24 14.02 16.53
C SER A 355 -32.61 15.32 16.04
N ASN A 356 -31.47 15.74 16.62
CA ASN A 356 -30.79 17.01 16.37
C ASN A 356 -29.40 16.87 15.71
N SER A 357 -28.89 15.66 15.55
CA SER A 357 -27.62 15.37 14.86
C SER A 357 -27.59 15.92 13.43
N GLY A 358 -28.71 15.86 12.71
CA GLY A 358 -28.87 16.43 11.37
C GLY A 358 -28.67 17.95 11.32
N ASN A 359 -28.98 18.68 12.41
CA ASN A 359 -28.76 20.12 12.49
C ASN A 359 -27.27 20.47 12.60
N VAL A 360 -26.45 19.60 13.19
CA VAL A 360 -24.98 19.76 13.27
C VAL A 360 -24.32 19.53 11.91
N VAL A 361 -24.90 18.66 11.08
CA VAL A 361 -24.47 18.43 9.69
C VAL A 361 -24.85 19.62 8.80
N GLY A 362 -26.07 20.18 8.96
CA GLY A 362 -26.53 21.36 8.22
C GLY A 362 -25.69 22.62 8.47
N ASP A 363 -25.21 22.81 9.71
CA ASP A 363 -24.32 23.93 10.07
C ASP A 363 -22.89 23.79 9.52
N ALA A 364 -22.50 22.60 9.03
CA ALA A 364 -21.17 22.32 8.48
C ALA A 364 -21.07 22.51 6.96
N GLU A 365 -22.18 22.74 6.24
CA GLU A 365 -22.20 22.94 4.78
C GLU A 365 -21.49 24.23 4.30
N GLY A 366 -21.01 25.05 5.24
CA GLY A 366 -20.41 26.36 5.04
C GLY A 366 -18.90 26.41 4.81
N PHE A 367 -18.17 25.29 4.78
CA PHE A 367 -16.70 25.33 4.66
C PHE A 367 -16.25 25.92 3.31
N ARG A 368 -15.88 27.20 3.34
CA ARG A 368 -15.37 27.94 2.19
C ARG A 368 -13.94 28.34 2.49
N SER A 369 -13.04 28.15 1.52
CA SER A 369 -11.65 28.55 1.69
C SER A 369 -11.56 30.03 2.06
N SER A 370 -10.85 30.32 3.14
CA SER A 370 -10.65 31.67 3.70
C SER A 370 -10.10 32.66 2.67
N LYS A 371 -9.40 32.19 1.63
CA LYS A 371 -8.79 33.05 0.60
C LYS A 371 -9.66 33.32 -0.62
N ARG A 372 -10.67 32.50 -0.94
CA ARG A 372 -11.40 32.60 -2.24
C ARG A 372 -12.88 32.21 -2.23
N GLY A 373 -13.47 31.86 -1.10
CA GLY A 373 -14.90 31.53 -1.03
C GLY A 373 -15.33 30.27 -1.79
N ARG A 374 -14.41 29.55 -2.44
CA ARG A 374 -14.66 28.26 -3.10
C ARG A 374 -14.62 27.14 -2.08
N ARG A 375 -15.50 26.14 -2.26
CA ARG A 375 -15.45 24.88 -1.51
C ARG A 375 -14.12 24.18 -1.84
N PRO A 376 -13.27 23.90 -0.84
CA PRO A 376 -12.10 23.06 -1.03
C PRO A 376 -12.54 21.68 -1.52
N SER A 377 -11.80 21.08 -2.44
CA SER A 377 -11.98 19.68 -2.84
C SER A 377 -10.63 19.08 -3.17
N PHE A 378 -10.49 17.77 -3.03
CA PHE A 378 -9.39 17.05 -3.67
C PHE A 378 -9.65 16.95 -5.17
N GLN A 379 -8.58 16.82 -5.96
CA GLN A 379 -8.71 16.26 -7.31
C GLN A 379 -9.38 14.89 -7.22
N LYS A 380 -10.24 14.56 -8.20
CA LYS A 380 -10.91 13.26 -8.23
C LYS A 380 -9.85 12.15 -8.16
N SER A 381 -9.96 11.30 -7.15
CA SER A 381 -9.15 10.08 -7.08
C SER A 381 -9.55 9.17 -8.25
N GLY A 382 -8.54 8.65 -8.94
CA GLY A 382 -8.75 7.62 -9.96
C GLY A 382 -8.97 6.24 -9.32
N LYS A 383 -9.19 5.22 -10.14
CA LYS A 383 -9.05 3.81 -9.74
C LYS A 383 -7.64 3.33 -10.06
N THR A 384 -6.64 3.94 -9.44
CA THR A 384 -5.24 3.53 -9.64
C THR A 384 -4.95 2.35 -8.72
N ARG A 385 -4.41 1.25 -9.27
CA ARG A 385 -4.04 0.08 -8.45
C ARG A 385 -2.90 0.40 -7.49
N VAL A 386 -2.84 -0.31 -6.36
CA VAL A 386 -2.00 0.08 -5.21
C VAL A 386 -0.52 0.08 -5.53
N ILE A 387 -0.03 -0.88 -6.32
CA ILE A 387 1.38 -0.93 -6.74
C ILE A 387 1.82 0.34 -7.49
N TYR A 388 0.95 0.91 -8.32
CA TYR A 388 1.22 2.18 -9.00
C TYR A 388 1.16 3.38 -8.06
N GLN A 389 0.26 3.35 -7.06
CA GLN A 389 0.23 4.37 -6.02
C GLN A 389 1.54 4.37 -5.22
N ILE A 390 2.00 3.20 -4.78
CA ILE A 390 3.25 3.02 -4.02
C ILE A 390 4.43 3.57 -4.81
N LYS A 391 4.60 3.15 -6.06
CA LYS A 391 5.69 3.60 -6.92
C LYS A 391 5.65 5.11 -7.11
N PHE A 392 4.48 5.65 -7.45
CA PHE A 392 4.33 7.08 -7.63
C PHE A 392 4.70 7.84 -6.35
N LEU A 393 4.11 7.48 -5.20
CA LEU A 393 4.33 8.18 -3.93
C LEU A 393 5.74 7.99 -3.36
N GLY A 394 6.36 6.83 -3.60
CA GLY A 394 7.71 6.54 -3.11
C GLY A 394 8.80 7.33 -3.82
N GLN A 395 8.59 7.70 -5.09
CA GLN A 395 9.53 8.50 -5.88
C GLN A 395 9.50 10.00 -5.55
N TYR A 396 8.45 10.51 -4.91
CA TYR A 396 8.36 11.93 -4.55
C TYR A 396 9.05 12.19 -3.22
N ASP A 397 10.22 12.82 -3.27
CA ASP A 397 10.93 13.23 -2.06
C ASP A 397 10.22 14.38 -1.34
N ALA A 398 9.81 14.16 -0.08
CA ALA A 398 9.07 15.13 0.73
C ALA A 398 9.82 16.46 0.89
N ALA A 399 11.16 16.44 0.87
CA ALA A 399 12.01 17.63 0.96
C ALA A 399 11.83 18.61 -0.21
N LYS A 400 11.42 18.13 -1.39
CA LYS A 400 11.13 18.97 -2.57
C LYS A 400 9.67 19.43 -2.66
N ALA A 401 8.82 18.96 -1.74
CA ALA A 401 7.38 19.21 -1.72
C ALA A 401 6.94 20.20 -0.62
N SER A 402 7.80 20.48 0.35
CA SER A 402 7.64 21.57 1.34
C SER A 402 8.22 22.87 0.84
#